data_AF-A0AAW9N2G5-F1
#
_entry.id   AF-A0AAW9N2G5-F1
#
_cell.length_a   1.000
_cell.length_b   1.000
_cell.length_c   1.000
_cell.angle_alpha   90.00
_cell.angle_beta   90.00
_cell.angle_gamma   90.00
#
_symmetry.space_group_name_H-M   'P 1'
#
loop_
_entity.id
_entity.type
_entity.pdbx_description
1 polymer ?
#
loop_
_entity_poly.entity_id
_entity_poly.type
_entity_poly.pdbx_seq_one_letter_code
_entity_poly.pdbx_strand_id
1 'polypeptide(L)'
;MESWSVASAMKGGNASWKQEQGDGLFEPQIPLSRFTVRDYEDYSGYQFKPEKSLINRINGELCTFNTIQIIKRYQPRIYVIENPASSRIWEYIERVLGFHIPFDNLTYYNNYDYPISKATKFKSNIQLDLKKQKIRNEVEFGKLDRKGGAYNQRSNIPLKLVAAIFEQLEDQLQVM
;
A
#
# COMPACT_ATOMS: atom_id res chain seq x y z
N MET A 1 -0.56 -0.21 -6.99
CA MET A 1 -1.67 0.63 -7.47
C MET A 1 -1.38 2.09 -7.20
N GLU A 2 -1.43 2.96 -8.20
CA GLU A 2 -0.88 4.33 -8.13
C GLU A 2 -1.69 5.31 -7.28
N SER A 3 -3.01 5.13 -7.15
CA SER A 3 -3.90 6.02 -6.40
C SER A 3 -3.65 6.02 -4.90
N TRP A 4 -3.04 4.96 -4.36
CA TRP A 4 -2.66 4.86 -2.94
C TRP A 4 -1.19 5.17 -2.68
N SER A 5 -0.42 5.36 -3.76
CA SER A 5 1.03 5.42 -3.71
C SER A 5 1.55 6.77 -3.24
N VAL A 6 2.70 6.74 -2.55
CA VAL A 6 3.52 7.92 -2.25
C VAL A 6 4.28 8.41 -3.49
N ALA A 7 4.45 7.56 -4.51
CA ALA A 7 5.13 7.96 -5.75
C ALA A 7 4.38 9.08 -6.51
N SER A 8 3.07 9.22 -6.28
CA SER A 8 2.25 10.29 -6.82
C SER A 8 2.10 11.47 -5.85
N ALA A 9 3.04 11.65 -4.91
CA ALA A 9 2.95 12.69 -3.88
C ALA A 9 2.78 14.10 -4.48
N MET A 10 1.89 14.85 -3.85
CA MET A 10 1.61 16.26 -4.09
C MET A 10 1.45 16.94 -2.74
N LYS A 11 1.44 18.28 -2.68
CA LYS A 11 1.21 19.01 -1.42
C LYS A 11 -0.07 18.52 -0.75
N GLY A 12 0.01 18.20 0.54
CA GLY A 12 -1.12 17.72 1.33
C GLY A 12 -1.64 16.33 0.96
N GLY A 13 -0.97 15.56 0.10
CA GLY A 13 -1.43 14.21 -0.25
C GLY A 13 -0.73 13.57 -1.44
N ASN A 14 -1.52 12.99 -2.34
CA ASN A 14 -1.02 12.45 -3.61
C ASN A 14 -1.94 12.87 -4.75
N ALA A 15 -1.65 12.44 -5.97
CA ALA A 15 -2.39 12.87 -7.15
C ALA A 15 -3.88 12.51 -7.15
N SER A 16 -4.34 11.61 -6.27
CA SER A 16 -5.77 11.26 -6.14
C SER A 16 -6.43 11.94 -4.95
N TRP A 17 -5.66 12.23 -3.90
CA TRP A 17 -6.19 12.63 -2.59
C TRP A 17 -5.45 13.84 -2.02
N LYS A 18 -6.20 14.76 -1.41
CA LYS A 18 -5.69 15.79 -0.52
C LYS A 18 -6.28 15.62 0.88
N GLN A 19 -5.55 16.10 1.87
CA GLN A 19 -6.07 16.37 3.20
C GLN A 19 -6.31 17.87 3.28
N GLU A 20 -7.57 18.26 3.52
CA GLU A 20 -7.92 19.64 3.77
C GLU A 20 -7.20 20.14 5.03
N GLN A 21 -6.89 21.43 5.05
CA GLN A 21 -6.40 22.12 6.24
C GLN A 21 -7.56 22.91 6.85
N GLY A 22 -7.66 22.90 8.17
CA GLY A 22 -8.61 23.78 8.86
C GLY A 22 -8.23 25.23 8.64
N ASP A 23 -9.21 26.10 8.53
CA ASP A 23 -9.07 27.56 8.48
C ASP A 23 -8.95 28.20 9.88
N GLY A 24 -9.02 27.38 10.94
CA GLY A 24 -8.94 27.81 12.33
C GLY A 24 -7.51 28.11 12.80
N LEU A 25 -7.42 28.96 13.84
CA LEU A 25 -6.18 29.24 14.58
C LEU A 25 -5.61 28.01 15.32
N PHE A 26 -6.41 26.96 15.51
CA PHE A 26 -6.02 25.74 16.19
C PHE A 26 -6.21 24.53 15.26
N GLU A 27 -5.29 23.58 15.36
CA GLU A 27 -5.44 22.28 14.70
C GLU A 27 -6.72 21.58 15.18
N PRO A 28 -7.52 21.01 14.27
CA PRO A 28 -8.76 20.35 14.66
C PRO A 28 -8.45 19.14 15.54
N GLN A 29 -9.21 18.98 16.64
CA GLN A 29 -9.04 17.88 17.58
C GLN A 29 -9.21 16.51 16.91
N ILE A 30 -10.05 16.45 15.87
CA ILE A 30 -10.19 15.29 14.99
C ILE A 30 -9.55 15.65 13.64
N PRO A 31 -8.51 14.93 13.20
CA PRO A 31 -7.87 15.21 11.93
C PRO A 31 -8.86 15.11 10.76
N LEU A 32 -8.84 16.13 9.89
CA LEU A 32 -9.64 16.14 8.67
C LEU A 32 -9.32 14.93 7.79
N SER A 33 -10.29 14.54 6.97
CA SER A 33 -10.16 13.37 6.10
C SER A 33 -8.95 13.49 5.19
N ARG A 34 -8.19 12.40 5.08
CA ARG A 34 -7.06 12.27 4.14
C ARG A 34 -7.49 11.86 2.73
N PHE A 35 -8.80 11.71 2.51
CA PHE A 35 -9.42 11.21 1.28
C PHE A 35 -10.36 12.24 0.66
N THR A 36 -9.95 13.52 0.62
CA THR A 36 -10.64 14.54 -0.16
C THR A 36 -10.13 14.50 -1.60
N VAL A 37 -11.04 14.58 -2.58
CA VAL A 37 -10.68 14.61 -4.01
C VAL A 37 -10.02 15.95 -4.34
N ARG A 38 -9.02 15.94 -5.23
CA ARG A 38 -8.34 17.16 -5.69
C ARG A 38 -9.19 17.96 -6.67
N ASP A 39 -9.09 19.27 -6.54
CA ASP A 39 -9.63 20.22 -7.49
C ASP A 39 -8.69 20.38 -8.69
N TYR A 40 -9.19 20.90 -9.79
CA TYR A 40 -8.39 21.11 -11.00
C TYR A 40 -7.15 22.00 -10.73
N GLU A 41 -7.32 23.04 -9.92
CA GLU A 41 -6.26 24.00 -9.58
C GLU A 41 -5.12 23.36 -8.77
N ASP A 42 -5.41 22.29 -7.99
CA ASP A 42 -4.39 21.59 -7.19
C ASP A 42 -3.29 20.96 -8.04
N TYR A 43 -3.54 20.74 -9.34
CA TYR A 43 -2.58 20.19 -10.28
C TYR A 43 -1.65 21.25 -10.88
N SER A 44 -1.91 22.53 -10.65
CA SER A 44 -1.05 23.61 -11.09
C SER A 44 0.36 23.46 -10.50
N GLY A 45 1.39 23.46 -11.36
CA GLY A 45 2.78 23.25 -10.95
C GLY A 45 3.18 21.79 -10.72
N TYR A 46 2.30 20.82 -11.01
CA TYR A 46 2.62 19.39 -10.94
C TYR A 46 2.54 18.73 -12.32
N GLN A 47 3.24 17.60 -12.47
CA GLN A 47 3.25 16.80 -13.71
C GLN A 47 1.98 15.95 -13.92
N PHE A 48 1.15 15.80 -12.88
CA PHE A 48 -0.03 14.93 -12.91
C PHE A 48 -1.19 15.58 -13.65
N LYS A 49 -2.07 14.76 -14.24
CA LYS A 49 -3.23 15.22 -15.01
C LYS A 49 -4.53 14.80 -14.31
N PRO A 50 -5.51 15.72 -14.12
CA PRO A 50 -6.75 15.42 -13.41
C PRO A 50 -7.49 14.18 -13.94
N GLU A 51 -7.61 14.05 -15.26
CA GLU A 51 -8.31 12.92 -15.91
C GLU A 51 -7.61 11.58 -15.63
N LYS A 52 -6.27 11.54 -15.72
CA LYS A 52 -5.50 10.34 -15.41
C LYS A 52 -5.60 9.99 -13.93
N SER A 53 -5.54 10.98 -13.05
CA SER A 53 -5.74 10.81 -11.61
C SER A 53 -7.12 10.28 -11.26
N LEU A 54 -8.17 10.73 -11.96
CA LEU A 54 -9.54 10.25 -11.80
C LEU A 54 -9.63 8.76 -12.13
N ILE A 55 -9.13 8.34 -13.30
CA ILE A 55 -9.15 6.93 -13.73
C ILE A 55 -8.35 6.06 -12.74
N ASN A 56 -7.15 6.51 -12.35
CA ASN A 56 -6.32 5.80 -11.38
C ASN A 56 -7.03 5.66 -10.02
N ARG A 57 -7.72 6.70 -9.58
CA ARG A 57 -8.49 6.70 -8.34
C ARG A 57 -9.64 5.69 -8.40
N ILE A 58 -10.49 5.77 -9.43
CA ILE A 58 -11.62 4.85 -9.62
C ILE A 58 -11.15 3.40 -9.64
N ASN A 59 -10.12 3.09 -10.44
CA ASN A 59 -9.56 1.74 -10.51
C ASN A 59 -9.08 1.26 -9.14
N GLY A 60 -8.46 2.16 -8.37
CA GLY A 60 -7.93 1.78 -7.08
C GLY A 60 -8.95 1.62 -5.96
N GLU A 61 -9.97 2.47 -5.94
CA GLU A 61 -11.12 2.32 -5.06
C GLU A 61 -11.88 1.03 -5.37
N LEU A 62 -12.17 0.77 -6.64
CA LEU A 62 -12.90 -0.43 -7.07
C LEU A 62 -12.13 -1.71 -6.74
N CYS A 63 -10.83 -1.77 -7.02
CA CYS A 63 -10.05 -2.97 -6.69
C CYS A 63 -9.96 -3.20 -5.17
N THR A 64 -9.79 -2.14 -4.38
CA THR A 64 -9.78 -2.23 -2.91
C THR A 64 -11.14 -2.70 -2.40
N PHE A 65 -12.22 -2.07 -2.86
CA PHE A 65 -13.59 -2.43 -2.52
C PHE A 65 -13.89 -3.88 -2.86
N ASN A 66 -13.61 -4.31 -4.10
CA ASN A 66 -13.85 -5.68 -4.56
C ASN A 66 -13.07 -6.70 -3.75
N THR A 67 -11.81 -6.42 -3.40
CA THR A 67 -10.99 -7.29 -2.54
C THR A 67 -11.67 -7.51 -1.19
N ILE A 68 -12.15 -6.44 -0.55
CA ILE A 68 -12.87 -6.53 0.73
C ILE A 68 -14.22 -7.24 0.57
N GLN A 69 -14.96 -7.02 -0.52
CA GLN A 69 -16.21 -7.73 -0.77
C GLN A 69 -16.01 -9.23 -0.97
N ILE A 70 -14.94 -9.65 -1.66
CA ILE A 70 -14.58 -11.06 -1.80
C ILE A 70 -14.33 -11.68 -0.43
N ILE A 71 -13.53 -11.03 0.43
CA ILE A 71 -13.26 -11.52 1.79
C ILE A 71 -14.56 -11.60 2.60
N LYS A 72 -15.40 -10.56 2.57
CA LYS A 72 -16.69 -10.54 3.28
C LYS A 72 -17.66 -11.62 2.78
N ARG A 73 -17.69 -11.88 1.47
CA ARG A 73 -18.63 -12.83 0.84
C ARG A 73 -18.24 -14.28 1.03
N TYR A 74 -16.95 -14.59 0.94
CA TYR A 74 -16.44 -15.96 0.98
C TYR A 74 -15.90 -16.37 2.34
N GLN A 75 -15.62 -15.41 3.23
CA GLN A 75 -15.08 -15.66 4.58
C GLN A 75 -13.92 -16.66 4.54
N PRO A 76 -12.87 -16.40 3.73
CA PRO A 76 -11.80 -17.35 3.57
C PRO A 76 -11.13 -17.61 4.94
N ARG A 77 -10.78 -18.87 5.18
CA ARG A 77 -10.07 -19.28 6.40
C ARG A 77 -8.79 -18.48 6.61
N ILE A 78 -8.06 -18.20 5.53
CA ILE A 78 -6.86 -17.38 5.53
C ILE A 78 -6.95 -16.41 4.34
N TYR A 79 -6.62 -15.14 4.58
CA TYR A 79 -6.37 -14.16 3.51
C TYR A 79 -5.12 -13.36 3.82
N VAL A 80 -4.41 -12.96 2.76
CA VAL A 80 -3.24 -12.09 2.84
C VAL A 80 -3.34 -11.03 1.75
N ILE A 81 -3.24 -9.75 2.14
CA ILE A 81 -3.27 -8.59 1.24
C ILE A 81 -1.89 -7.92 1.26
N GLU A 82 -1.25 -7.81 0.10
CA GLU A 82 0.03 -7.11 -0.07
C GLU A 82 -0.18 -5.68 -0.56
N ASN A 83 0.55 -4.73 0.03
CA ASN A 83 0.79 -3.40 -0.55
C ASN A 83 2.02 -2.76 0.15
N PRO A 84 2.63 -1.69 -0.39
CA PRO A 84 3.69 -0.96 0.30
C PRO A 84 3.25 -0.50 1.70
N ALA A 85 4.19 -0.48 2.64
CA ALA A 85 3.90 -0.25 4.05
C ALA A 85 3.27 1.13 4.32
N SER A 86 3.64 2.13 3.53
CA SER A 86 3.14 3.52 3.61
C SER A 86 1.94 3.81 2.70
N SER A 87 1.36 2.78 2.09
CA SER A 87 0.21 2.92 1.19
C SER A 87 -1.02 3.46 1.92
N ARG A 88 -1.72 4.42 1.30
CA ARG A 88 -2.98 4.97 1.83
C ARG A 88 -4.13 3.98 1.83
N ILE A 89 -3.98 2.85 1.13
CA ILE A 89 -5.00 1.78 1.09
C ILE A 89 -5.36 1.31 2.51
N TRP A 90 -4.37 1.27 3.41
CA TRP A 90 -4.53 0.66 4.72
C TRP A 90 -5.52 1.44 5.57
N GLU A 91 -5.36 2.75 5.56
CA GLU A 91 -6.30 3.66 6.19
C GLU A 91 -7.63 3.71 5.45
N TYR A 92 -7.64 3.59 4.11
CA TYR A 92 -8.89 3.59 3.34
C TYR A 92 -9.77 2.39 3.70
N ILE A 93 -9.17 1.19 3.78
CA ILE A 93 -9.87 -0.04 4.18
C ILE A 93 -10.48 0.11 5.57
N GLU A 94 -9.73 0.67 6.53
CA GLU A 94 -10.17 0.78 7.91
C GLU A 94 -11.19 1.92 8.11
N ARG A 95 -10.85 3.15 7.69
CA ARG A 95 -11.66 4.35 7.96
C ARG A 95 -12.81 4.55 6.98
N VAL A 96 -12.62 4.20 5.70
CA VAL A 96 -13.62 4.45 4.65
C VAL A 96 -14.50 3.22 4.42
N LEU A 97 -13.90 2.02 4.31
CA LEU A 97 -14.66 0.79 4.10
C LEU A 97 -15.12 0.12 5.40
N GLY A 98 -14.65 0.59 6.56
CA GLY A 98 -15.03 0.06 7.87
C GLY A 98 -14.63 -1.42 8.06
N PHE A 99 -13.51 -1.84 7.48
CA PHE A 99 -13.03 -3.22 7.56
C PHE A 99 -11.72 -3.30 8.35
N HIS A 100 -11.75 -3.96 9.50
CA HIS A 100 -10.57 -4.15 10.33
C HIS A 100 -9.83 -5.43 9.93
N ILE A 101 -8.52 -5.32 9.74
CA ILE A 101 -7.63 -6.46 9.47
C ILE A 101 -6.68 -6.58 10.66
N PRO A 102 -6.66 -7.72 11.38
CA PRO A 102 -6.06 -7.81 12.70
C PRO A 102 -4.53 -7.75 12.72
N PHE A 103 -3.85 -8.24 11.67
CA PHE A 103 -2.39 -8.37 11.68
C PHE A 103 -1.72 -7.51 10.61
N ASP A 104 -0.71 -6.74 11.05
CA ASP A 104 0.18 -5.94 10.23
C ASP A 104 1.54 -6.65 10.09
N ASN A 105 1.66 -7.56 9.12
CA ASN A 105 2.92 -8.27 8.91
C ASN A 105 3.88 -7.43 8.04
N LEU A 106 4.56 -6.50 8.71
CA LEU A 106 5.59 -5.65 8.11
C LEU A 106 6.85 -6.45 7.79
N THR A 107 7.35 -6.29 6.59
CA THR A 107 8.62 -6.86 6.14
C THR A 107 9.37 -5.88 5.22
N TYR A 108 10.63 -6.20 4.93
CA TYR A 108 11.40 -5.51 3.90
C TYR A 108 11.92 -6.54 2.90
N TYR A 109 11.73 -6.30 1.60
CA TYR A 109 12.08 -7.28 0.56
C TYR A 109 13.55 -7.70 0.60
N ASN A 110 14.47 -6.82 1.01
CA ASN A 110 15.89 -7.15 1.11
C ASN A 110 16.23 -8.16 2.22
N ASN A 111 15.28 -8.52 3.08
CA ASN A 111 15.44 -9.67 3.99
C ASN A 111 15.28 -11.01 3.26
N TYR A 112 14.93 -10.98 1.97
CA TYR A 112 14.58 -12.12 1.13
C TYR A 112 15.21 -12.01 -0.27
N ASP A 113 16.49 -11.63 -0.34
CA ASP A 113 17.29 -11.53 -1.57
C ASP A 113 16.78 -10.49 -2.59
N TYR A 114 16.38 -9.33 -2.08
CA TYR A 114 16.05 -8.18 -2.93
C TYR A 114 17.09 -7.07 -2.76
N PRO A 115 17.54 -6.42 -3.85
CA PRO A 115 18.70 -5.52 -3.80
C PRO A 115 18.45 -4.21 -3.03
N ILE A 116 17.20 -3.87 -2.72
CA ILE A 116 16.80 -2.67 -1.98
C ILE A 116 15.79 -2.97 -0.88
N SER A 117 15.85 -2.19 0.20
CA SER A 117 14.88 -2.23 1.28
C SER A 117 13.56 -1.63 0.83
N LYS A 118 12.65 -2.49 0.37
CA LYS A 118 11.26 -2.12 0.05
C LYS A 118 10.37 -2.51 1.22
N ALA A 119 9.89 -1.51 1.95
CA ALA A 119 8.97 -1.69 3.07
C ALA A 119 7.58 -2.07 2.55
N THR A 120 7.09 -3.25 2.93
CA THR A 120 5.81 -3.81 2.49
C THR A 120 5.06 -4.38 3.69
N LYS A 121 3.73 -4.24 3.69
CA LYS A 121 2.85 -4.89 4.67
C LYS A 121 2.06 -5.99 3.98
N PHE A 122 2.01 -7.15 4.63
CA PHE A 122 1.11 -8.25 4.31
C PHE A 122 0.01 -8.26 5.38
N LYS A 123 -1.08 -7.53 5.14
CA LYS A 123 -2.21 -7.50 6.07
C LYS A 123 -3.02 -8.79 5.95
N SER A 124 -3.26 -9.48 7.06
CA SER A 124 -3.95 -10.79 7.05
C SER A 124 -4.77 -11.02 8.31
N ASN A 125 -5.60 -12.07 8.27
CA ASN A 125 -6.32 -12.57 9.45
C ASN A 125 -5.50 -13.50 10.35
N ILE A 126 -4.24 -13.76 10.00
CA ILE A 126 -3.28 -14.49 10.83
C ILE A 126 -1.98 -13.68 10.99
N GLN A 127 -1.25 -13.91 12.07
CA GLN A 127 0.08 -13.35 12.25
C GLN A 127 1.08 -14.12 11.40
N LEU A 128 1.98 -13.38 10.72
CA LEU A 128 3.11 -13.94 9.98
C LEU A 128 4.40 -13.40 10.59
N ASP A 129 5.30 -14.29 10.96
CA ASP A 129 6.58 -13.95 11.59
C ASP A 129 7.63 -13.64 10.51
N LEU A 130 7.36 -12.60 9.72
CA LEU A 130 8.24 -12.17 8.62
C LEU A 130 9.48 -11.44 9.14
N LYS A 131 10.61 -11.65 8.46
CA LYS A 131 11.85 -10.93 8.72
C LYS A 131 11.65 -9.44 8.43
N LYS A 132 12.10 -8.61 9.37
CA LYS A 132 11.94 -7.14 9.33
C LYS A 132 13.19 -6.40 9.78
N GLN A 133 14.37 -7.00 9.61
CA GLN A 133 15.63 -6.35 9.95
C GLN A 133 15.91 -5.18 9.01
N LYS A 134 16.43 -4.08 9.54
CA LYS A 134 16.88 -2.93 8.73
C LYS A 134 18.25 -3.24 8.13
N ILE A 135 18.26 -3.90 6.98
CA ILE A 135 19.46 -4.24 6.20
C ILE A 135 19.74 -3.08 5.24
N ARG A 136 21.03 -2.75 5.02
CA ARG A 136 21.43 -1.73 4.03
C ARG A 136 21.11 -2.21 2.61
N ASN A 137 20.86 -1.26 1.71
CA ASN A 137 20.64 -1.60 0.30
C ASN A 137 21.97 -2.04 -0.34
N GLU A 138 21.90 -3.02 -1.23
CA GLU A 138 23.03 -3.44 -2.05
C GLU A 138 23.31 -2.43 -3.17
N VAL A 139 22.26 -1.75 -3.64
CA VAL A 139 22.34 -0.75 -4.71
C VAL A 139 21.54 0.51 -4.35
N GLU A 140 21.92 1.63 -4.94
CA GLU A 140 21.12 2.86 -4.87
C GLU A 140 19.80 2.68 -5.64
N PHE A 141 18.72 3.23 -5.07
CA PHE A 141 17.36 3.11 -5.61
C PHE A 141 17.28 3.58 -7.08
N GLY A 142 17.97 4.69 -7.41
CA GLY A 142 17.98 5.26 -8.77
C GLY A 142 18.77 4.47 -9.81
N LYS A 143 19.59 3.48 -9.40
CA LYS A 143 20.34 2.60 -10.32
C LYS A 143 19.53 1.40 -10.79
N LEU A 144 18.50 1.00 -10.03
CA LEU A 144 17.52 -0.02 -10.45
C LEU A 144 16.58 0.48 -11.55
N ASP A 145 16.35 1.80 -11.65
CA ASP A 145 15.36 2.40 -12.56
C ASP A 145 15.83 2.59 -14.01
N ARG A 146 17.14 2.54 -14.29
CA ARG A 146 17.70 2.94 -15.59
C ARG A 146 17.66 1.89 -16.70
N LYS A 147 17.25 0.65 -16.42
CA LYS A 147 17.09 -0.38 -17.45
C LYS A 147 15.60 -0.55 -17.78
N GLY A 148 15.19 -0.15 -18.99
CA GLY A 148 13.81 -0.22 -19.48
C GLY A 148 13.21 -1.61 -19.22
N GLY A 149 12.24 -1.67 -18.30
CA GLY A 149 11.77 -2.90 -17.63
C GLY A 149 11.63 -2.74 -16.09
N ALA A 150 12.14 -1.63 -15.55
CA ALA A 150 12.23 -1.33 -14.12
C ALA A 150 10.92 -1.46 -13.31
N TYR A 151 9.75 -1.12 -13.85
CA TYR A 151 8.51 -1.13 -13.07
C TYR A 151 8.06 -2.55 -12.67
N ASN A 152 8.11 -3.51 -13.60
CA ASN A 152 7.71 -4.90 -13.33
C ASN A 152 8.69 -5.55 -12.36
N GLN A 153 9.99 -5.33 -12.55
CA GLN A 153 11.02 -5.84 -11.63
C GLN A 153 10.91 -5.24 -10.23
N ARG A 154 10.49 -3.97 -10.12
CA ARG A 154 10.23 -3.29 -8.84
C ARG A 154 8.98 -3.77 -8.12
N SER A 155 8.04 -4.35 -8.86
CA SER A 155 6.76 -4.81 -8.32
C SER A 155 6.81 -6.28 -7.91
N ASN A 156 7.77 -7.06 -8.43
CA ASN A 156 7.93 -8.46 -8.09
C ASN A 156 8.18 -8.68 -6.58
N ILE A 157 7.39 -9.56 -6.00
CA ILE A 157 7.61 -10.07 -4.64
C ILE A 157 8.74 -11.10 -4.71
N PRO A 158 9.76 -11.03 -3.84
CA PRO A 158 10.84 -12.01 -3.83
C PRO A 158 10.31 -13.43 -3.60
N LEU A 159 10.76 -14.41 -4.40
CA LEU A 159 10.28 -15.80 -4.27
C LEU A 159 10.57 -16.40 -2.89
N LYS A 160 11.68 -16.03 -2.27
CA LYS A 160 12.00 -16.45 -0.89
C LYS A 160 11.00 -15.92 0.13
N LEU A 161 10.46 -14.72 -0.08
CA LEU A 161 9.42 -14.16 0.77
C LEU A 161 8.09 -14.88 0.55
N VAL A 162 7.75 -15.16 -0.71
CA VAL A 162 6.56 -15.95 -1.04
C VAL A 162 6.62 -17.32 -0.39
N ALA A 163 7.73 -18.06 -0.56
CA ALA A 163 7.93 -19.36 0.07
C ALA A 163 7.77 -19.29 1.60
N ALA A 164 8.42 -18.34 2.27
CA ALA A 164 8.31 -18.17 3.71
C ALA A 164 6.89 -17.84 4.20
N ILE A 165 6.09 -17.11 3.40
CA ILE A 165 4.68 -16.88 3.71
C ILE A 165 3.92 -18.20 3.58
N PHE A 166 4.04 -18.91 2.45
CA PHE A 166 3.31 -20.15 2.19
C PHE A 166 3.64 -21.26 3.19
N GLU A 167 4.90 -21.42 3.60
CA GLU A 167 5.30 -22.34 4.67
C GLU A 167 4.50 -22.08 5.96
N GLN A 168 4.41 -20.81 6.38
CA GLN A 168 3.62 -20.43 7.56
C GLN A 168 2.11 -20.63 7.34
N LEU A 169 1.61 -20.41 6.12
CA LEU A 169 0.19 -20.67 5.81
C LEU A 169 -0.12 -22.16 5.92
N GLU A 170 0.75 -23.03 5.40
CA GLU A 170 0.59 -24.49 5.44
C GLU A 170 0.60 -25.01 6.88
N ASP A 171 1.52 -24.52 7.72
CA ASP A 171 1.56 -24.87 9.15
C ASP A 171 0.25 -24.50 9.86
N GLN A 172 -0.27 -23.28 9.61
CA GLN A 172 -1.56 -22.85 10.14
C GLN A 172 -2.73 -23.65 9.56
N LEU A 173 -2.59 -24.19 8.35
CA LEU A 173 -3.58 -25.06 7.74
C LEU A 173 -3.63 -26.46 8.35
N GLN A 174 -2.49 -26.99 8.80
CA GLN A 174 -2.37 -28.33 9.38
C GLN A 174 -2.74 -28.42 10.87
N VAL A 175 -2.61 -27.32 11.61
CA VAL A 175 -2.82 -27.29 13.07
C VAL A 175 -4.28 -27.02 13.48
N MET A 176 -5.16 -26.61 12.56
CA MET A 176 -6.62 -26.47 12.81
C MET A 176 -7.43 -27.50 12.05
#